data_AF-A0A838V634-F1
#
_entry.id   AF-A0A838V634-F1
#
_cell.length_a   1.000
_cell.length_b   1.000
_cell.length_c   1.000
_cell.angle_alpha   90.00
_cell.angle_beta   90.00
_cell.angle_gamma   90.00
#
_symmetry.space_group_name_H-M   'P 1'
#
loop_
_entity.id
_entity.type
_entity.pdbx_description
1 polymer ?
#
loop_
_entity_poly.entity_id
_entity_poly.type
_entity_poly.pdbx_seq_one_letter_code
_entity_poly.pdbx_strand_id
1 'polypeptide(L)'
;MTMGSPSHSLLHHPGLDPGSRLPRAGEEEAGPRLEGRGDGSGLGYDLLLLDPPYGSGAGGVALDRLLRLGWLAPGALASVETGKREAVEVAGFEVEAERIHGKAKITLLRAPA
;
A
#
# COMPACT_ATOMS: atom_id res chain seq x y z
N MET A 1 2.40 -44.80 -7.46
CA MET A 1 2.09 -44.87 -6.01
C MET A 1 2.95 -43.83 -5.30
N THR A 2 2.30 -43.07 -4.41
CA THR A 2 2.75 -42.13 -3.39
C THR A 2 3.45 -40.81 -3.77
N MET A 3 2.85 -39.75 -3.22
CA MET A 3 3.22 -38.33 -3.22
C MET A 3 4.35 -38.04 -2.22
N GLY A 4 5.17 -37.02 -2.48
CA GLY A 4 6.01 -36.37 -1.49
C GLY A 4 5.38 -35.04 -1.05
N SER A 5 4.93 -34.99 0.21
CA SER A 5 4.43 -33.78 0.89
C SER A 5 5.56 -32.80 1.22
N PRO A 6 5.35 -31.47 1.10
CA PRO A 6 6.12 -30.50 1.84
C PRO A 6 5.39 -30.12 3.14
N SER A 7 6.05 -30.36 4.29
CA SER A 7 5.64 -29.88 5.61
C SER A 7 5.44 -28.36 5.62
N HIS A 8 4.22 -27.90 5.89
CA HIS A 8 3.95 -26.52 6.27
C HIS A 8 4.22 -26.35 7.76
N SER A 9 5.16 -25.47 8.13
CA SER A 9 5.16 -24.85 9.45
C SER A 9 3.97 -23.87 9.51
N LEU A 10 2.97 -24.22 10.30
CA LEU A 10 1.85 -23.34 10.65
C LEU A 10 2.34 -22.31 11.68
N LEU A 11 2.46 -21.04 11.28
CA LEU A 11 2.41 -19.93 12.23
C LEU A 11 0.92 -19.63 12.48
N HIS A 12 0.49 -19.78 13.73
CA HIS A 12 -0.87 -19.48 14.16
C HIS A 12 -1.07 -17.96 14.20
N HIS A 13 -1.83 -17.43 13.24
CA HIS A 13 -2.36 -16.07 13.28
C HIS A 13 -3.71 -16.06 14.01
N PRO A 14 -3.91 -15.25 15.06
CA PRO A 14 -5.23 -15.06 15.64
C PRO A 14 -6.08 -14.21 14.68
N GLY A 15 -7.15 -14.79 14.14
CA GLY A 15 -8.19 -14.05 13.39
C GLY A 15 -8.52 -14.54 11.98
N LEU A 16 -7.89 -15.61 11.46
CA LEU A 16 -8.36 -16.24 10.22
C LEU A 16 -9.41 -17.32 10.52
N ASP A 17 -10.56 -17.25 9.85
CA ASP A 17 -11.55 -18.31 9.86
C ASP A 17 -10.98 -19.59 9.23
N PRO A 18 -11.10 -20.76 9.89
CA PRO A 18 -10.57 -22.03 9.43
C PRO A 18 -11.40 -22.55 8.24
N GLY A 19 -11.13 -22.00 7.07
CA GLY A 19 -11.85 -22.26 5.82
C GLY A 19 -11.61 -21.19 4.76
N SER A 20 -11.08 -20.03 5.16
CA SER A 20 -10.68 -18.97 4.23
C SER A 20 -9.48 -19.41 3.38
N ARG A 21 -9.68 -19.48 2.06
CA ARG A 21 -8.64 -19.80 1.09
C ARG A 21 -7.83 -18.53 0.79
N LEU A 22 -6.50 -18.62 0.82
CA LEU A 22 -5.63 -17.54 0.32
C LEU A 22 -5.80 -17.42 -1.21
N PRO A 23 -6.05 -16.21 -1.75
CA PRO A 23 -6.26 -16.01 -3.17
C PRO A 23 -4.99 -16.28 -3.98
N ARG A 24 -5.15 -16.78 -5.21
CA ARG A 24 -4.02 -17.03 -6.11
C ARG A 24 -3.63 -15.75 -6.84
N ALA A 25 -2.34 -15.62 -7.15
CA ALA A 25 -1.82 -14.49 -7.93
C ALA A 25 -2.55 -14.40 -9.29
N GLY A 26 -3.40 -13.38 -9.44
CA GLY A 26 -4.24 -13.15 -10.62
C GLY A 26 -5.72 -12.83 -10.33
N GLU A 27 -6.18 -13.00 -9.09
CA GLU A 27 -7.53 -12.59 -8.67
C GLU A 27 -7.51 -11.13 -8.20
N GLU A 28 -8.06 -10.19 -9.00
CA GLU A 28 -8.30 -8.79 -8.61
C GLU A 28 -9.47 -8.68 -7.60
N GLU A 29 -9.38 -9.38 -6.47
CA GLU A 29 -10.21 -9.00 -5.33
C GLU A 29 -9.57 -7.81 -4.64
N ALA A 30 -10.33 -6.70 -4.58
CA ALA A 30 -10.08 -5.63 -3.65
C ALA A 30 -9.84 -6.26 -2.27
N GLY A 31 -8.62 -6.13 -1.74
CA GLY A 31 -8.30 -6.62 -0.41
C GLY A 31 -9.28 -6.05 0.63
N PRO A 32 -9.38 -6.68 1.81
CA PRO A 32 -10.43 -6.39 2.77
C PRO A 32 -10.53 -4.88 3.04
N ARG A 33 -11.71 -4.31 2.79
CA ARG A 33 -12.02 -2.95 3.20
C ARG A 33 -11.87 -2.92 4.72
N LEU A 34 -10.96 -2.09 5.21
CA LEU A 34 -10.75 -1.90 6.65
C LEU A 34 -12.09 -1.46 7.27
N GLU A 35 -12.49 -1.99 8.44
CA GLU A 35 -13.72 -1.66 9.20
C GLU A 35 -13.53 -0.73 10.42
N GLY A 36 -14.47 0.21 10.63
CA GLY A 36 -14.39 1.49 11.38
C GLY A 36 -13.63 1.48 12.71
N ARG A 37 -12.69 2.42 12.94
CA ARG A 37 -12.09 2.62 14.28
C ARG A 37 -13.03 3.30 15.30
N GLY A 38 -14.22 3.75 14.87
CA GLY A 38 -15.28 4.24 15.77
C GLY A 38 -15.08 5.66 16.31
N ASP A 39 -14.04 6.37 15.88
CA ASP A 39 -13.66 7.70 16.36
C ASP A 39 -13.81 8.82 15.30
N GLY A 40 -14.48 8.53 14.19
CA GLY A 40 -14.67 9.49 13.09
C GLY A 40 -13.47 9.60 12.14
N SER A 41 -12.35 8.92 12.42
CA SER A 41 -11.34 8.67 11.39
C SER A 41 -11.89 7.58 10.45
N GLY A 42 -11.93 7.92 9.16
CA GLY A 42 -12.25 6.95 8.11
C GLY A 42 -11.29 5.78 8.15
N LEU A 43 -11.63 4.71 7.45
CA LEU A 43 -10.97 3.43 7.68
C LEU A 43 -9.61 3.22 7.10
N GLY A 44 -9.10 4.24 6.43
CA GLY A 44 -7.84 4.13 5.75
C GLY A 44 -6.65 4.40 6.64
N TYR A 45 -5.49 4.16 6.07
CA TYR A 45 -4.22 4.53 6.65
C TYR A 45 -4.06 6.05 6.59
N ASP A 46 -3.68 6.66 7.71
CA ASP A 46 -3.35 8.09 7.80
C ASP A 46 -1.93 8.41 7.32
N LEU A 47 -1.03 7.41 7.34
CA LEU A 47 0.38 7.54 6.94
C LEU A 47 0.82 6.33 6.10
N LEU A 48 1.44 6.62 4.96
CA LEU A 48 2.01 5.63 4.05
C LEU A 48 3.48 5.92 3.82
N LEU A 49 4.31 4.87 3.84
CA LEU A 49 5.73 4.93 3.52
C LEU A 49 5.99 3.94 2.38
N LEU A 50 6.40 4.46 1.22
CA LEU A 50 6.63 3.68 0.01
C LEU A 50 8.09 3.83 -0.43
N ASP A 51 8.81 2.71 -0.48
CA ASP A 51 10.17 2.61 -1.02
C ASP A 51 10.20 1.62 -2.20
N PRO A 52 9.61 1.99 -3.35
CA PRO A 52 9.63 1.17 -4.54
C PRO A 52 11.05 1.09 -5.14
N PRO A 53 11.39 0.01 -5.87
CA PRO A 53 12.61 -0.03 -6.66
C PRO A 53 12.70 1.19 -7.60
N TYR A 54 13.85 1.86 -7.62
CA TYR A 54 14.04 3.08 -8.41
C TYR A 54 13.86 2.82 -9.91
N GLY A 55 13.26 3.79 -10.60
CA GLY A 55 12.97 3.74 -12.04
C GLY A 55 11.77 2.86 -12.41
N SER A 56 11.07 2.27 -11.43
CA SER A 56 9.95 1.35 -11.69
C SER A 56 8.61 2.05 -11.89
N GLY A 57 8.44 3.26 -11.38
CA GLY A 57 7.13 3.93 -11.30
C GLY A 57 6.13 3.26 -10.33
N ALA A 58 6.54 2.23 -9.58
CA ALA A 58 5.63 1.45 -8.74
C ALA A 58 5.01 2.26 -7.58
N GLY A 59 5.68 3.31 -7.10
CA GLY A 59 5.15 4.19 -6.07
C GLY A 59 3.84 4.88 -6.51
N GLY A 60 3.80 5.39 -7.74
CA GLY A 60 2.60 6.02 -8.29
C GLY A 60 1.45 5.03 -8.49
N VAL A 61 1.76 3.83 -8.99
CA VAL A 61 0.78 2.74 -9.18
C VAL A 61 0.19 2.28 -7.84
N ALA A 62 1.02 2.18 -6.79
CA ALA A 62 0.55 1.83 -5.46
C ALA A 62 -0.40 2.89 -4.89
N LEU A 63 -0.05 4.18 -4.99
CA LEU A 63 -0.90 5.28 -4.52
C LEU A 63 -2.24 5.33 -5.25
N ASP A 64 -2.26 5.21 -6.58
CA ASP A 64 -3.51 5.17 -7.36
C ASP A 64 -4.42 4.03 -6.91
N ARG A 65 -3.87 2.82 -6.75
CA ARG A 65 -4.64 1.65 -6.29
C ARG A 65 -5.19 1.86 -4.88
N LEU A 66 -4.36 2.33 -3.95
CA LEU A 66 -4.77 2.55 -2.55
C LEU A 66 -5.87 3.62 -2.44
N LEU A 67 -5.78 4.68 -3.23
CA LEU A 67 -6.81 5.72 -3.31
C LEU A 67 -8.12 5.14 -3.86
N ARG A 68 -8.07 4.44 -5.01
CA ARG A 68 -9.26 3.84 -5.65
C ARG A 68 -9.95 2.78 -4.79
N LEU A 69 -9.19 2.04 -4.00
CA LEU A 69 -9.72 1.02 -3.09
C LEU A 69 -10.29 1.61 -1.79
N GLY A 70 -10.10 2.92 -1.54
CA GLY A 70 -10.56 3.57 -0.32
C GLY A 70 -9.76 3.15 0.91
N TRP A 71 -8.48 2.84 0.73
CA TRP A 71 -7.57 2.42 1.81
C TRP A 71 -6.89 3.59 2.50
N LEU A 72 -7.19 4.83 2.11
CA LEU A 72 -6.58 6.05 2.63
C LEU A 72 -7.60 6.81 3.46
N ALA A 73 -7.18 7.26 4.63
CA ALA A 73 -7.99 8.21 5.39
C ALA A 73 -8.04 9.55 4.65
N PRO A 74 -9.12 10.33 4.79
CA PRO A 74 -9.16 11.73 4.38
C PRO A 74 -7.90 12.50 4.80
N GLY A 75 -7.20 13.12 3.85
CA GLY A 75 -6.01 13.93 4.13
C GLY A 75 -4.78 13.14 4.57
N ALA A 76 -4.77 11.81 4.37
CA ALA A 76 -3.62 10.95 4.67
C ALA A 76 -2.33 11.45 4.01
N LEU A 77 -1.21 11.25 4.71
CA LEU A 77 0.14 11.61 4.24
C LEU A 77 0.83 10.38 3.63
N ALA A 78 1.42 10.55 2.45
CA ALA A 78 2.26 9.54 1.82
C ALA A 78 3.68 10.06 1.63
N SER A 79 4.68 9.28 2.03
CA SER A 79 6.08 9.49 1.70
C SER A 79 6.51 8.47 0.66
N VAL A 80 6.97 8.94 -0.50
CA VAL A 80 7.46 8.08 -1.58
C VAL A 80 8.93 8.37 -1.83
N GLU A 81 9.78 7.35 -1.65
CA GLU A 81 11.19 7.42 -2.01
C GLU A 81 11.40 6.96 -3.46
N THR A 82 12.16 7.73 -4.22
CA THR A 82 12.49 7.44 -5.64
C THR A 82 13.92 7.86 -5.96
N GLY A 83 14.42 7.54 -7.16
CA GLY A 83 15.65 8.12 -7.66
C GLY A 83 15.51 9.64 -7.86
N LYS A 84 16.59 10.40 -7.64
CA LYS A 84 16.57 11.88 -7.61
C LYS A 84 16.02 12.62 -8.83
N ARG A 85 15.88 11.94 -9.98
CA ARG A 85 15.36 12.50 -11.25
C ARG A 85 13.93 12.04 -11.56
N GLU A 86 13.40 11.11 -10.78
CA GLU A 86 12.05 10.60 -10.97
C GLU A 86 11.05 11.60 -10.41
N ALA A 87 9.87 11.67 -11.02
CA ALA A 87 8.76 12.47 -10.52
C ALA A 87 7.66 11.52 -10.04
N VAL A 88 6.98 11.89 -8.96
CA VAL A 88 5.81 11.18 -8.46
C VAL A 88 4.63 12.12 -8.60
N GLU A 89 3.84 11.90 -9.65
CA GLU A 89 2.62 12.63 -9.93
C GLU A 89 1.48 11.62 -9.99
N VAL A 90 0.52 11.74 -9.07
CA VAL A 90 -0.62 10.84 -8.96
C VAL A 90 -1.88 11.68 -8.86
N ALA A 91 -2.85 11.43 -9.75
CA ALA A 91 -4.10 12.18 -9.74
C ALA A 91 -4.81 12.06 -8.39
N GLY A 92 -5.33 13.18 -7.89
CA GLY A 92 -5.97 13.25 -6.57
C GLY A 92 -5.01 13.49 -5.41
N PHE A 93 -3.70 13.35 -5.59
CA PHE A 93 -2.72 13.72 -4.57
C PHE A 93 -2.16 15.11 -4.81
N GLU A 94 -1.92 15.85 -3.72
CA GLU A 94 -1.17 17.11 -3.72
C GLU A 94 0.26 16.86 -3.22
N VAL A 95 1.27 17.40 -3.90
CA VAL A 95 2.66 17.32 -3.41
C VAL A 95 2.88 18.43 -2.38
N GLU A 96 3.16 18.04 -1.14
CA GLU A 96 3.46 18.99 -0.05
C GLU A 96 4.92 19.39 0.01
N ALA A 97 5.83 18.45 -0.27
CA ALA A 97 7.25 18.70 -0.23
C ALA A 97 8.05 17.69 -1.04
N GLU A 98 9.20 18.13 -1.54
CA GLU A 98 10.21 17.25 -2.11
C GLU A 98 11.58 17.53 -1.48
N ARG A 99 12.34 16.48 -1.17
CA ARG A 99 13.69 16.58 -0.61
C ARG A 99 14.61 15.58 -1.28
N ILE A 100 15.76 16.05 -1.75
CA ILE A 100 16.80 15.20 -2.36
C ILE A 100 17.87 14.89 -1.33
N HIS A 101 18.18 13.60 -1.15
CA HIS A 101 19.28 13.11 -0.33
C HIS A 101 20.15 12.15 -1.14
N GLY A 102 21.34 12.61 -1.54
CA GLY A 102 22.26 11.82 -2.33
C GLY A 102 21.67 11.41 -3.69
N LYS A 103 21.38 10.12 -3.85
CA LYS A 103 20.76 9.55 -5.07
C LYS A 103 19.24 9.47 -4.99
N ALA A 104 18.66 9.66 -3.81
CA ALA A 104 17.24 9.55 -3.54
C ALA A 104 16.53 10.92 -3.60
N LYS A 105 15.24 10.90 -3.91
CA LYS A 105 14.29 11.97 -3.65
C LYS A 105 13.12 11.40 -2.86
N ILE A 106 12.78 12.06 -1.76
CA ILE A 106 11.55 11.83 -1.01
C ILE A 106 10.54 12.86 -1.48
N THR A 107 9.38 12.39 -1.94
CA THR A 107 8.21 13.21 -2.24
C THR A 107 7.14 12.93 -1.19
N LEU A 108 6.74 13.97 -0.46
CA LEU A 108 5.61 13.94 0.47
C LEU A 108 4.35 14.38 -0.27
N LEU A 109 3.30 13.56 -0.22
CA LEU A 109 2.02 13.82 -0.86
C LEU A 109 0.88 13.75 0.15
N ARG A 110 -0.16 14.56 -0.06
CA ARG A 110 -1.41 14.51 0.69
C ARG A 110 -2.54 13.96 -0.17
N ALA A 111 -3.30 13.02 0.38
CA ALA A 111 -4.51 12.48 -0.23
C ALA A 111 -5.68 13.49 -0.14
N PRO A 112 -6.74 13.35 -0.95
CA PRO A 112 -7.94 14.17 -0.82
C PRO A 112 -8.54 14.07 0.59
N ALA A 113 -9.18 15.16 1.04
CA ALA A 113 -10.05 15.17 2.21
C ALA A 113 -11.43 14.58 1.90
#